data_AF-K6YRK8-F1
#
_entry.id   AF-K6YRK8-F1
#
_cell.length_a   1.000
_cell.length_b   1.000
_cell.length_c   1.000
_cell.angle_alpha   90.00
_cell.angle_beta   90.00
_cell.angle_gamma   90.00
#
_symmetry.space_group_name_H-M   'P 1'
#
loop_
_entity.id
_entity.type
_entity.pdbx_description
1 polymer ?
#
loop_
_entity_poly.entity_id
_entity_poly.type
_entity_poly.pdbx_seq_one_letter_code
_entity_poly.pdbx_strand_id
1 'polypeptide(L)' 'MNDELIFSEIKIDQVMIGRNVVFVKYTEHAKVKPSHIDKVIEYTSTNIISLEFGDNGLIKHFRRHHA' A
#
# COMPACT_ATOMS: atom_id res chain seq x y z
N MET A 1 -17.64 12.49 -6.69
CA MET A 1 -16.48 12.94 -7.49
C MET A 1 -15.37 11.95 -7.20
N ASN A 2 -15.06 11.06 -8.14
CA ASN A 2 -14.03 10.06 -7.95
C ASN A 2 -12.77 10.52 -8.66
N ASP A 3 -11.63 10.40 -7.97
CA ASP A 3 -10.33 10.62 -8.59
C ASP A 3 -10.14 9.61 -9.72
N GLU A 4 -9.53 10.06 -10.82
CA GLU A 4 -9.27 9.18 -11.96
C GLU A 4 -7.89 8.54 -11.78
N LEU A 5 -7.86 7.22 -11.62
CA LEU A 5 -6.63 6.45 -11.58
C LEU A 5 -6.19 6.11 -13.01
N ILE A 6 -5.05 6.67 -13.43
CA ILE A 6 -4.49 6.41 -14.76
C ILE A 6 -3.62 5.15 -14.73
N PHE A 7 -2.75 5.04 -13.73
CA PHE A 7 -2.03 3.79 -13.43
C PHE A 7 -1.70 3.67 -11.95
N SER A 8 -1.59 2.43 -11.48
CA SER A 8 -1.00 2.07 -10.20
C SER A 8 -0.20 0.78 -10.38
N GLU A 9 1.04 0.80 -9.90
CA GLU A 9 1.94 -0.34 -9.85
C GLU A 9 2.44 -0.49 -8.42
N ILE A 10 2.34 -1.71 -7.88
CA ILE A 10 2.89 -2.06 -6.57
C ILE A 10 3.97 -3.12 -6.77
N LYS A 11 5.17 -2.82 -6.30
CA LYS A 11 6.28 -3.75 -6.24
C LYS A 11 6.52 -4.15 -4.80
N ILE A 12 6.48 -5.45 -4.51
CA ILE A 12 6.90 -5.97 -3.21
C ILE A 12 8.43 -6.04 -3.21
N ASP A 13 9.05 -5.23 -2.34
CA ASP A 13 10.50 -5.16 -2.23
C ASP A 13 11.03 -6.17 -1.21
N GLN A 14 10.31 -6.39 -0.12
CA GLN A 14 10.70 -7.30 0.93
C GLN A 14 9.50 -7.83 1.71
N VAL A 15 9.57 -9.09 2.11
CA VAL A 15 8.62 -9.72 3.04
C VAL A 15 9.40 -10.21 4.26
N MET A 16 8.94 -9.82 5.45
CA MET A 16 9.50 -10.25 6.73
C MET A 16 8.41 -10.98 7.51
N ILE A 17 8.67 -12.24 7.88
CA ILE A 17 7.69 -13.13 8.48
C ILE A 17 7.98 -13.25 9.98
N GLY A 18 7.02 -12.83 10.80
CA GLY A 18 6.95 -13.11 12.23
C GLY A 18 5.98 -14.26 12.52
N ARG A 19 5.75 -14.54 13.81
CA ARG A 19 4.92 -15.68 14.25
C ARG A 19 3.46 -15.58 13.79
N ASN A 20 2.85 -14.41 13.98
CA ASN A 20 1.45 -14.11 13.65
C ASN A 20 1.32 -12.77 12.91
N VAL A 21 2.43 -12.24 12.38
CA VAL A 21 2.48 -10.96 11.69
C VAL A 21 3.44 -11.05 10.51
N VAL A 22 3.08 -10.45 9.39
CA VAL A 22 3.96 -10.28 8.23
C VAL A 22 4.12 -8.78 7.98
N PHE A 23 5.36 -8.34 7.83
CA PHE A 23 5.66 -7.00 7.37
C PHE A 23 6.04 -7.07 5.89
N VAL A 24 5.37 -6.25 5.07
CA VAL A 24 5.66 -6.13 3.65
C VAL A 24 6.16 -4.71 3.38
N LYS A 25 7.40 -4.60 2.92
CA LYS A 25 7.93 -3.37 2.35
C LYS A 25 7.60 -3.39 0.86
N TYR A 26 6.94 -2.35 0.38
CA TYR A 26 6.56 -2.22 -1.01
C TYR A 26 6.78 -0.81 -1.52
N THR A 27 7.02 -0.68 -2.80
CA THR A 27 7.07 0.60 -3.50
C THR A 27 5.85 0.70 -4.40
N GLU A 28 5.09 1.78 -4.21
CA GLU A 28 3.95 2.15 -5.03
C GLU A 28 4.38 3.25 -6.00
N HIS A 29 4.12 3.03 -7.28
CA HIS A 29 4.21 4.04 -8.32
C HIS A 29 2.80 4.27 -8.86
N ALA A 30 2.30 5.49 -8.81
CA ALA A 30 0.94 5.77 -9.26
C ALA A 30 0.82 7.13 -9.96
N LYS A 31 -0.14 7.19 -10.87
CA LYS A 31 -0.55 8.39 -11.59
C LYS A 31 -2.04 8.57 -11.48
N VAL A 32 -2.43 9.68 -10.88
CA VAL A 32 -3.82 10.00 -10.52
C VAL A 32 -4.17 11.40 -11.02
N LYS A 33 -5.41 11.62 -11.42
CA LYS A 33 -5.99 12.95 -11.62
C LYS A 33 -7.01 13.17 -10.49
N PRO A 34 -6.63 13.90 -9.42
CA PRO A 34 -7.55 14.20 -8.33
C PRO A 34 -8.75 15.00 -8.84
N SER A 35 -9.94 14.66 -8.39
CA SER A 35 -11.19 15.28 -8.83
C SER A 35 -11.28 16.80 -8.55
N HIS A 36 -10.48 17.29 -7.60
CA HIS A 36 -10.46 18.69 -7.17
C HIS A 36 -9.30 19.49 -7.81
N ILE A 37 -8.46 18.85 -8.62
CA ILE A 37 -7.28 19.47 -9.24
C ILE A 37 -7.29 19.07 -10.72
N ASP A 38 -7.33 20.04 -11.64
CA ASP A 38 -7.23 19.75 -13.07
C ASP A 38 -5.77 19.51 -13.50
N LYS A 39 -5.09 18.62 -12.78
CA LYS A 39 -3.70 18.24 -13.04
C LYS A 39 -3.51 16.77 -12.71
N VAL A 40 -2.75 16.10 -13.57
CA VAL A 40 -2.27 14.74 -13.31
C VAL A 40 -1.07 14.81 -12.36
N ILE A 41 -1.13 14.03 -11.30
CA ILE A 41 -0.08 13.87 -10.30
C ILE A 41 0.51 12.47 -10.47
N GLU A 42 1.83 12.39 -10.50
CA GLU A 42 2.58 11.15 -10.54
C GLU A 42 3.47 11.10 -9.29
N TYR A 43 3.40 10.00 -8.55
CA TYR A 43 4.17 9.83 -7.32
C TYR A 43 4.76 8.42 -7.23
N THR A 44 5.87 8.34 -6.50
CA THR A 44 6.52 7.10 -6.11
C THR A 44 6.73 7.15 -4.60
N SER A 45 6.30 6.11 -3.89
CA SER A 45 6.41 6.05 -2.43
C SER A 45 6.72 4.63 -1.96
N THR A 46 7.75 4.49 -1.13
CA THR A 46 8.07 3.22 -0.46
C THR A 46 7.44 3.21 0.92
N ASN A 47 6.62 2.20 1.19
CA ASN A 47 5.85 2.07 2.42
C ASN A 47 6.07 0.70 3.06
N ILE A 48 5.70 0.59 4.34
CA ILE A 48 5.65 -0.68 5.05
C ILE A 48 4.21 -0.92 5.51
N ILE A 49 3.69 -2.12 5.27
CA ILE A 49 2.46 -2.61 5.88
C ILE A 49 2.77 -3.75 6.86
N SER A 50 2.00 -3.82 7.93
CA SER A 50 1.93 -4.99 8.79
C SER A 50 0.57 -5.67 8.65
N LEU A 51 0.60 -6.98 8.44
CA LEU A 51 -0.55 -7.87 8.37
C LEU A 51 -0.50 -8.81 9.57
N GLU A 52 -1.40 -8.64 10.54
CA GLU A 52 -1.50 -9.55 11.68
C GLU A 52 -2.59 -10.59 11.41
N PHE A 53 -2.30 -11.84 11.74
CA PHE A 53 -3.16 -12.99 11.48
C PHE A 53 -3.77 -13.50 12.79
N GLY A 54 -5.05 -13.84 12.75
CA GLY A 54 -5.73 -14.53 13.84
C GLY A 54 -5.46 -16.03 13.82
N ASP A 55 -5.96 -16.74 14.84
CA ASP A 55 -5.76 -18.19 14.99
C ASP A 55 -6.43 -19.02 13.87
N ASN A 56 -7.37 -18.42 13.14
CA ASN A 56 -7.99 -19.01 11.95
C ASN A 56 -7.15 -18.82 10.66
N GLY A 57 -5.97 -18.22 10.75
CA GLY A 57 -5.09 -17.94 9.62
C GLY A 57 -5.53 -16.77 8.73
N LEU A 58 -6.60 -16.05 9.09
CA LEU A 58 -7.06 -14.87 8.35
C LEU A 58 -6.42 -13.60 8.89
N ILE A 59 -6.30 -12.59 8.02
CA ILE A 59 -5.83 -11.26 8.42
C ILE A 59 -6.85 -10.65 9.39
N LYS A 60 -6.39 -10.32 10.59
CA LYS A 60 -7.14 -9.67 11.67
C LYS A 60 -6.87 -8.16 11.73
N HIS A 61 -5.62 -7.75 11.53
CA HIS A 61 -5.25 -6.33 11.50
C HIS A 61 -4.38 -5.99 10.28
N PHE A 62 -4.67 -4.85 9.68
CA PHE A 62 -3.92 -4.25 8.58
C PHE A 62 -3.51 -2.84 8.99
N ARG A 63 -2.21 -2.55 8.98
CA ARG A 63 -1.70 -1.20 9.30
C ARG A 63 -0.65 -0.77 8.30
N ARG A 64 -0.83 0.43 7.74
CA ARG A 64 0.20 1.15 6.99
C ARG A 64 1.03 1.96 7.97
N HIS A 65 2.34 1.87 7.84
CA HIS A 65 3.29 2.68 8.60
C HIS A 65 3.74 3.81 7.69
N HIS A 66 3.29 5.02 7.99
CA HIS A 66 3.77 6.22 7.34
C HIS A 66 5.08 6.62 8.03
N ALA A 67 6.14 6.76 7.24
CA ALA A 67 7.39 7.38 7.66
C ALA A 67 7.28 8.91 7.53
#